data_AF-A0A8T5NXM9-F1
#
_entry.id   AF-A0A8T5NXM9-F1
#
_cell.length_a   1.000
_cell.length_b   1.000
_cell.length_c   1.000
_cell.angle_alpha   90.00
_cell.angle_beta   90.00
_cell.angle_gamma   90.00
#
_symmetry.space_group_name_H-M   'P 1'
#
loop_
_entity.id
_entity.type
_entity.pdbx_description
1 polymer ?
#
loop_
_entity_poly.entity_id
_entity_poly.type
_entity_poly.pdbx_seq_one_letter_code
_entity_poly.pdbx_strand_id
1 'polypeptide(L)' 'MKLENSYDVVIVGAGPGGSITARDCAKAGLKVLLLE' A
#
# COMPACT_ATOMS: atom_id res chain seq x y z
N MET A 1 4.91 0.89 14.59
CA MET A 1 5.09 1.00 13.13
C MET A 1 6.07 2.12 12.86
N LYS A 2 7.11 1.88 12.05
CA LYS A 2 8.07 2.92 11.67
C LYS A 2 7.59 3.50 10.34
N LEU A 3 7.27 4.80 10.34
CA LEU A 3 6.96 5.49 9.10
C LEU A 3 8.27 5.68 8.33
N GLU A 4 8.27 5.35 7.04
CA GLU A 4 9.46 5.49 6.20
C GLU A 4 9.23 6.65 5.22
N ASN A 5 10.30 7.37 4.87
CA ASN A 5 10.19 8.54 3.99
C ASN A 5 10.03 8.18 2.50
N SER A 6 9.96 6.90 2.16
CA SER A 6 9.86 6.43 0.78
C SER A 6 9.01 5.17 0.70
N TYR A 7 8.10 5.16 -0.26
CA TYR A 7 7.26 4.04 -0.66
C TYR A 7 7.27 3.97 -2.18
N ASP A 8 7.21 2.77 -2.74
CA ASP A 8 7.11 2.61 -4.20
C ASP A 8 5.69 2.92 -4.67
N VAL A 9 4.68 2.71 -3.80
CA VAL A 9 3.29 3.07 -4.07
C VAL A 9 2.58 3.52 -2.79
N VAL A 10 1.73 4.54 -2.92
CA VAL A 10 0.82 5.00 -1.87
C VAL A 10 -0.60 4.83 -2.38
N ILE A 11 -1.43 4.13 -1.61
CA ILE A 11 -2.83 3.86 -1.92
C ILE A 11 -3.68 4.56 -0.87
N VAL A 12 -4.63 5.38 -1.33
CA VAL A 12 -5.55 6.14 -0.46
C VAL A 12 -6.94 5.53 -0.58
N GLY A 13 -7.51 5.15 0.57
CA GLY A 13 -8.73 4.38 0.71
C GLY A 13 -8.46 2.88 0.82
N ALA A 14 -8.93 2.25 1.91
CA ALA A 14 -8.75 0.82 2.17
C ALA A 14 -10.04 -0.01 1.99
N GLY A 15 -11.00 0.50 1.21
CA GLY A 15 -12.13 -0.29 0.71
C GLY A 15 -11.71 -1.47 -0.19
N PRO A 16 -12.66 -2.23 -0.76
CA PRO A 16 -12.36 -3.48 -1.48
C PRO A 16 -11.29 -3.33 -2.58
N GLY A 17 -11.37 -2.26 -3.38
CA GLY A 17 -10.38 -1.98 -4.42
C GLY A 17 -9.00 -1.64 -3.85
N GLY A 18 -8.93 -0.76 -2.85
CA GLY A 18 -7.67 -0.33 -2.24
C GLY A 18 -6.95 -1.46 -1.52
N SER A 19 -7.70 -2.28 -0.77
CA SER A 19 -7.18 -3.45 -0.07
C SER A 19 -6.61 -4.51 -1.03
N ILE A 20 -7.32 -4.82 -2.13
CA ILE A 20 -6.82 -5.77 -3.14
C ILE A 20 -5.60 -5.21 -3.87
N THR A 21 -5.61 -3.93 -4.22
CA THR A 21 -4.47 -3.25 -4.86
C THR A 21 -3.24 -3.29 -3.96
N ALA A 22 -3.39 -2.95 -2.68
CA ALA A 22 -2.29 -2.96 -1.71
C ALA A 22 -1.69 -4.37 -1.54
N ARG A 23 -2.55 -5.39 -1.46
CA ARG A 23 -2.14 -6.79 -1.40
C ARG A 23 -1.32 -7.20 -2.61
N ASP A 24 -1.80 -6.89 -3.81
CA ASP A 24 -1.16 -7.35 -5.04
C ASP A 24 0.14 -6.58 -5.32
N CYS A 25 0.20 -5.29 -5.02
CA CYS A 25 1.44 -4.51 -5.03
C CYS A 25 2.47 -5.05 -4.03
N ALA A 26 2.06 -5.39 -2.80
CA ALA A 26 2.97 -5.97 -1.81
C ALA A 26 3.49 -7.36 -2.25
N LYS A 27 2.63 -8.20 -2.85
CA LYS A 27 3.04 -9.50 -3.43
C LYS A 27 4.03 -9.36 -4.59
N ALA A 28 3.96 -8.25 -5.33
CA ALA A 28 4.92 -7.91 -6.36
C ALA A 28 6.26 -7.37 -5.80
N GLY A 29 6.40 -7.27 -4.47
CA GLY A 29 7.62 -6.81 -3.81
C GLY A 29 7.71 -5.29 -3.64
N LEU A 30 6.64 -4.55 -3.96
CA LEU A 30 6.61 -3.11 -3.77
C LEU A 30 6.42 -2.76 -2.30
N LYS A 31 7.09 -1.70 -1.86
CA LYS A 31 6.88 -1.10 -0.55
C LYS A 31 5.64 -0.20 -0.58
N VAL A 32 4.54 -0.72 -0.03
CA VAL A 32 3.22 -0.08 -0.09
C VAL A 32 2.91 0.68 1.19
N LEU A 33 2.39 1.90 1.06
CA LEU A 33 1.64 2.59 2.11
C LEU A 33 0.16 2.59 1.76
N LEU A 34 -0.69 2.05 2.65
CA LEU A 34 -2.14 2.13 2.54
C LEU A 34 -2.67 3.07 3.62
N LEU A 35 -3.44 4.08 3.22
CA LEU A 35 -4.07 5.07 4.09
C LEU A 35 -5.59 4.92 4.01
N GLU A 36 -6.29 4.97 5.15
CA GLU A 36 -7.76 5.04 5.21
C GLU A 36 -8.23 6.43 5.62
#